data_AF-A0A3M1FJ03-F1
#
_entry.id   AF-A0A3M1FJ03-F1
#
_cell.length_a   1.000
_cell.length_b   1.000
_cell.length_c   1.000
_cell.angle_alpha   90.00
_cell.angle_beta   90.00
_cell.angle_gamma   90.00
#
_symmetry.space_group_name_H-M   'P 1'
#
loop_
_entity.id
_entity.type
_entity.pdbx_description
1 polymer ?
#
loop_
_entity_poly.entity_id
_entity_poly.type
_entity_poly.pdbx_seq_one_letter_code
_entity_poly.pdbx_strand_id
1 'polypeptide(L)'
;MVNDLISNLIMAVASSLLSGLLVGMFMFRLEERRALRERRREDYREALNWAKSEKKSSLRHFDLTGANLSGQKFVKADLESTCLDKSKLWDTDFSRANLRLASFRKARLVGTKFRNAVMLLADFSNARIERQEYTDIDQGYKYVPDFSGATLSRAIFRNAQITGAVFHNAILISADFTNARVSNCDFTGADLRKSNWRKVKEATNCNWTAVTIDDDSPNFPAQILQEIQRQNS
;
A
#
# COMPACT_ATOMS: atom_id res chain seq x y z
N MET A 1 -66.17 4.51 -5.05
CA MET A 1 -66.09 3.43 -6.05
C MET A 1 -65.18 3.78 -7.24
N VAL A 2 -65.51 4.74 -8.11
CA VAL A 2 -64.62 5.08 -9.26
C VAL A 2 -63.30 5.70 -8.81
N ASN A 3 -63.32 6.62 -7.83
CA ASN A 3 -62.10 7.24 -7.29
C ASN A 3 -61.17 6.24 -6.57
N ASP A 4 -61.73 5.27 -5.86
CA ASP A 4 -60.94 4.21 -5.20
C ASP A 4 -60.28 3.28 -6.22
N LEU A 5 -61.00 2.96 -7.31
CA LEU A 5 -60.45 2.15 -8.40
C LEU A 5 -59.27 2.85 -9.09
N ILE A 6 -59.39 4.15 -9.34
CA ILE A 6 -58.34 4.96 -9.95
C ILE A 6 -57.13 5.09 -9.00
N SER A 7 -57.36 5.34 -7.72
CA SER A 7 -56.29 5.42 -6.72
C SER A 7 -55.51 4.10 -6.60
N ASN A 8 -56.22 2.98 -6.52
CA ASN A 8 -55.61 1.64 -6.46
C ASN A 8 -54.81 1.33 -7.73
N LEU A 9 -55.32 1.70 -8.90
CA LEU A 9 -54.62 1.51 -10.18
C LEU A 9 -53.35 2.36 -10.26
N ILE A 10 -53.42 3.63 -9.86
CA ILE A 10 -52.24 4.52 -9.83
C ILE A 10 -51.18 3.98 -8.87
N MET A 11 -51.57 3.53 -7.67
CA MET A 11 -50.65 2.95 -6.70
C MET A 11 -50.00 1.66 -7.21
N ALA A 12 -50.77 0.79 -7.88
CA ALA A 12 -50.24 -0.44 -8.47
C ALA A 12 -49.24 -0.16 -9.61
N VAL A 13 -49.54 0.81 -10.48
CA VAL A 13 -48.65 1.23 -11.57
C VAL A 13 -47.38 1.89 -11.02
N ALA A 14 -47.51 2.78 -10.03
CA ALA A 14 -46.38 3.43 -9.37
C ALA A 14 -45.45 2.41 -8.67
N SER A 15 -46.02 1.42 -8.00
CA SER A 15 -45.26 0.32 -7.36
C SER A 15 -44.53 -0.55 -8.39
N SER A 16 -45.19 -0.90 -9.50
CA SER A 16 -44.59 -1.65 -10.61
C SER A 16 -43.43 -0.89 -11.27
N LEU A 17 -43.59 0.41 -11.52
CA LEU A 17 -42.52 1.25 -12.08
C LEU A 17 -41.34 1.40 -11.12
N LEU A 18 -41.60 1.60 -9.82
CA LEU A 18 -40.56 1.73 -8.80
C LEU A 18 -39.77 0.42 -8.63
N SER A 19 -40.47 -0.73 -8.61
CA SER A 19 -39.83 -2.04 -8.55
C SER A 19 -39.02 -2.34 -9.82
N GLY A 20 -39.52 -2.00 -11.01
CA GLY A 20 -38.79 -2.11 -12.27
C GLY A 20 -37.52 -1.25 -12.29
N LEU A 21 -37.60 -0.01 -11.80
CA LEU A 21 -36.43 0.88 -11.66
C LEU A 21 -35.38 0.31 -10.70
N LEU A 22 -35.81 -0.19 -9.54
CA LEU A 22 -34.93 -0.82 -8.54
C LEU A 22 -34.22 -2.05 -9.11
N VAL A 23 -34.94 -2.92 -9.81
CA VAL A 23 -34.36 -4.08 -10.49
C VAL A 23 -33.39 -3.63 -11.59
N GLY A 24 -33.75 -2.64 -12.40
CA GLY A 24 -32.87 -2.08 -13.43
C GLY A 24 -31.58 -1.48 -12.86
N MET A 25 -31.66 -0.66 -11.81
CA MET A 25 -30.49 -0.10 -11.11
C MET A 25 -29.63 -1.19 -10.48
N PHE A 26 -30.24 -2.24 -9.95
CA PHE A 26 -29.53 -3.38 -9.39
C PHE A 26 -28.79 -4.17 -10.47
N MET A 27 -29.46 -4.48 -11.60
CA MET A 27 -28.87 -5.18 -12.74
C MET A 27 -27.72 -4.38 -13.37
N PHE A 28 -27.90 -3.07 -13.57
CA PHE A 28 -26.85 -2.18 -14.05
C PHE A 28 -25.63 -2.19 -13.10
N ARG A 29 -25.84 -2.07 -11.79
CA ARG A 29 -24.75 -2.19 -10.79
C ARG A 29 -24.10 -3.57 -10.79
N LEU A 30 -24.84 -4.64 -11.11
CA LEU A 30 -24.26 -5.98 -11.24
C LEU A 30 -23.37 -6.09 -12.47
N GLU A 31 -23.75 -5.51 -13.60
CA GLU A 31 -22.96 -5.49 -14.83
C GLU A 31 -21.67 -4.70 -14.65
N GLU A 32 -21.72 -3.50 -14.05
CA GLU A 32 -20.51 -2.73 -13.72
C GLU A 32 -19.55 -3.53 -12.83
N ARG A 33 -20.07 -4.23 -11.82
CA ARG A 33 -19.27 -5.08 -10.94
C ARG A 33 -18.67 -6.27 -11.67
N ARG A 34 -19.37 -6.86 -12.64
CA ARG A 34 -18.86 -7.95 -13.47
C ARG A 34 -17.72 -7.45 -14.36
N ALA A 35 -17.94 -6.35 -15.10
CA ALA A 35 -16.93 -5.74 -15.95
C ALA A 35 -15.66 -5.36 -15.17
N LEU A 36 -15.81 -4.77 -13.97
CA LEU A 36 -14.66 -4.46 -13.10
C LEU A 36 -13.91 -5.72 -12.65
N ARG A 37 -14.63 -6.80 -12.31
CA ARG A 37 -13.99 -8.07 -11.91
C ARG A 37 -13.24 -8.71 -13.07
N GLU A 38 -13.79 -8.62 -14.28
CA GLU A 38 -13.16 -9.14 -15.50
C GLU A 38 -11.88 -8.37 -15.82
N ARG A 39 -11.93 -7.03 -15.82
CA ARG A 39 -10.74 -6.19 -15.99
C ARG A 39 -9.65 -6.51 -14.98
N ARG A 40 -10.00 -6.59 -13.68
CA ARG A 40 -9.03 -6.98 -12.63
C ARG A 40 -8.46 -8.38 -12.84
N ARG A 41 -9.27 -9.33 -13.34
CA ARG A 41 -8.80 -10.68 -13.65
C ARG A 41 -7.80 -10.67 -14.80
N GLU A 42 -8.04 -9.82 -15.79
CA GLU A 42 -7.15 -9.62 -16.93
C GLU A 42 -5.84 -8.95 -16.50
N ASP A 43 -5.90 -7.83 -15.78
CA ASP A 43 -4.72 -7.14 -15.22
C ASP A 43 -3.88 -8.10 -14.38
N TYR A 44 -4.52 -8.89 -13.52
CA TYR A 44 -3.84 -9.90 -12.71
C TYR A 44 -3.16 -10.98 -13.58
N ARG A 45 -3.86 -11.50 -14.59
CA ARG A 45 -3.30 -12.49 -15.52
C ARG A 45 -2.10 -11.92 -16.27
N GLU A 46 -2.20 -10.69 -16.76
CA GLU A 46 -1.13 -10.01 -17.46
C GLU A 46 0.06 -9.72 -16.55
N ALA A 47 -0.18 -9.28 -15.31
CA ALA A 47 0.89 -9.10 -14.32
C ALA A 47 1.63 -10.42 -14.02
N LEU A 48 0.90 -11.54 -13.89
CA LEU A 48 1.53 -12.85 -13.71
C LEU A 48 2.30 -13.31 -14.95
N ASN A 49 1.81 -13.00 -16.15
CA ASN A 49 2.52 -13.31 -17.39
C ASN A 49 3.79 -12.45 -17.51
N TRP A 50 3.71 -11.16 -17.18
CA TRP A 50 4.86 -10.26 -17.13
C TRP A 50 5.94 -10.77 -16.17
N ALA A 51 5.55 -11.23 -14.98
CA ALA A 51 6.46 -11.79 -13.99
C ALA A 51 7.15 -13.09 -14.47
N LYS A 52 6.55 -13.82 -15.42
CA LYS A 52 7.06 -15.08 -15.97
C LYS A 52 7.91 -14.91 -17.23
N SER A 53 7.54 -14.02 -18.14
CA SER A 53 8.15 -13.96 -19.48
C SER A 53 7.98 -12.59 -20.15
N GLU A 54 9.10 -12.03 -20.60
CA GLU A 54 9.27 -10.83 -21.42
C GLU A 54 8.71 -9.51 -20.86
N LYS A 55 9.60 -8.82 -20.14
CA LYS A 55 9.50 -7.46 -19.55
C LYS A 55 9.30 -6.33 -20.58
N LYS A 56 8.37 -6.48 -21.53
CA LYS A 56 8.14 -5.54 -22.63
C LYS A 56 6.90 -4.68 -22.42
N SER A 57 5.85 -5.19 -21.78
CA SER A 57 4.65 -4.41 -21.48
C SER A 57 4.80 -3.60 -20.20
N SER A 58 4.19 -2.41 -20.19
CA SER A 58 4.02 -1.60 -18.98
C SER A 58 2.89 -2.18 -18.13
N LEU A 59 3.01 -2.13 -16.80
CA LEU A 59 1.98 -2.51 -15.85
C LEU A 59 1.31 -1.27 -15.20
N ARG A 60 1.55 -0.08 -15.77
CA ARG A 60 0.96 1.19 -15.32
C ARG A 60 -0.56 1.10 -15.28
N HIS A 61 -1.15 1.73 -14.27
CA HIS A 61 -2.61 1.85 -14.10
C HIS A 61 -3.37 0.53 -13.91
N PHE A 62 -2.69 -0.61 -13.79
CA PHE A 62 -3.34 -1.89 -13.53
C PHE A 62 -4.10 -1.84 -12.20
N ASP A 63 -5.28 -2.46 -12.15
CA ASP A 63 -6.03 -2.70 -10.93
C ASP A 63 -5.78 -4.13 -10.42
N LEU A 64 -4.81 -4.22 -9.52
CA LEU A 64 -4.42 -5.45 -8.81
C LEU A 64 -5.02 -5.48 -7.39
N THR A 65 -6.15 -4.80 -7.18
CA THR A 65 -6.82 -4.74 -5.87
C THR A 65 -7.20 -6.14 -5.39
N GLY A 66 -6.61 -6.55 -4.25
CA GLY A 66 -6.82 -7.85 -3.62
C GLY A 66 -6.06 -9.00 -4.27
N ALA A 67 -5.19 -8.73 -5.25
CA ALA A 67 -4.41 -9.76 -5.92
C ALA A 67 -3.46 -10.48 -4.95
N ASN A 68 -3.22 -11.77 -5.20
CA ASN A 68 -2.16 -12.50 -4.52
C ASN A 68 -0.95 -12.58 -5.46
N LEU A 69 0.05 -11.73 -5.21
CA LEU A 69 1.26 -11.66 -6.02
C LEU A 69 2.46 -12.25 -5.27
N SER A 70 2.20 -13.09 -4.28
CA SER A 70 3.24 -13.67 -3.44
C SER A 70 4.28 -14.44 -4.27
N GLY A 71 5.56 -14.23 -3.96
CA GLY A 71 6.72 -14.82 -4.64
C GLY A 71 6.98 -14.32 -6.07
N GLN A 72 6.18 -13.37 -6.59
CA GLN A 72 6.37 -12.86 -7.94
C GLN A 72 7.52 -11.85 -8.02
N LYS A 73 8.15 -11.77 -9.19
CA LYS A 73 9.28 -10.86 -9.45
C LYS A 73 8.88 -9.77 -10.44
N PHE A 74 8.72 -8.56 -9.94
CA PHE A 74 8.46 -7.31 -10.66
C PHE A 74 9.69 -6.40 -10.73
N VAL A 75 10.89 -7.01 -10.77
CA VAL A 75 12.16 -6.27 -10.78
C VAL A 75 12.25 -5.40 -12.04
N LYS A 76 12.43 -4.08 -11.84
CA LYS A 76 12.43 -3.05 -12.89
C LYS A 76 11.09 -2.89 -13.63
N ALA A 77 9.98 -3.40 -13.08
CA ALA A 77 8.67 -3.20 -13.67
C ALA A 77 8.26 -1.72 -13.65
N ASP A 78 7.51 -1.30 -14.65
CA ASP A 78 6.83 -0.01 -14.64
C ASP A 78 5.39 -0.18 -14.14
N LEU A 79 5.17 0.16 -12.88
CA LEU A 79 3.94 0.01 -12.09
C LEU A 79 3.44 1.38 -11.60
N GLU A 80 3.75 2.45 -12.33
CA GLU A 80 3.29 3.79 -11.97
C GLU A 80 1.76 3.84 -11.98
N SER A 81 1.20 4.39 -10.91
CA SER A 81 -0.25 4.50 -10.67
C SER A 81 -1.01 3.15 -10.65
N THR A 82 -0.34 2.02 -10.43
CA THR A 82 -0.99 0.72 -10.22
C THR A 82 -1.69 0.66 -8.86
N CYS A 83 -2.88 0.07 -8.81
CA CYS A 83 -3.62 -0.17 -7.57
C CYS A 83 -3.32 -1.57 -7.02
N LEU A 84 -2.57 -1.65 -5.93
CA LEU A 84 -2.23 -2.86 -5.17
C LEU A 84 -2.97 -2.92 -3.83
N ASP A 85 -4.08 -2.18 -3.69
CA ASP A 85 -4.87 -2.12 -2.47
C ASP A 85 -5.29 -3.52 -2.01
N LYS A 86 -5.14 -3.82 -0.71
CA LYS A 86 -5.52 -5.10 -0.10
C LYS A 86 -4.82 -6.33 -0.70
N SER A 87 -3.79 -6.15 -1.52
CA SER A 87 -3.03 -7.25 -2.12
C SER A 87 -2.21 -8.03 -1.07
N LYS A 88 -1.85 -9.28 -1.42
CA LYS A 88 -0.92 -10.11 -0.65
C LYS A 88 0.41 -10.16 -1.39
N LEU A 89 1.46 -9.63 -0.75
CA LEU A 89 2.76 -9.37 -1.36
C LEU A 89 3.89 -10.11 -0.63
N TRP A 90 3.63 -11.34 -0.17
CA TRP A 90 4.63 -12.14 0.53
C TRP A 90 5.82 -12.43 -0.39
N ASP A 91 7.05 -12.11 0.03
CA ASP A 91 8.30 -12.26 -0.73
C ASP A 91 8.20 -11.79 -2.20
N THR A 92 7.39 -10.75 -2.46
CA THR A 92 7.28 -10.16 -3.80
C THR A 92 8.44 -9.18 -4.02
N ASP A 93 9.05 -9.22 -5.20
CA ASP A 93 10.23 -8.41 -5.50
C ASP A 93 9.92 -7.29 -6.49
N PHE A 94 9.83 -6.06 -5.99
CA PHE A 94 9.68 -4.81 -6.74
C PHE A 94 11.00 -4.03 -6.84
N SER A 95 12.16 -4.67 -6.64
CA SER A 95 13.45 -3.98 -6.66
C SER A 95 13.65 -3.22 -7.97
N ARG A 96 14.03 -1.94 -7.88
CA ARG A 96 14.21 -1.01 -9.01
C ARG A 96 12.96 -0.76 -9.86
N ALA A 97 11.76 -1.12 -9.38
CA ALA A 97 10.52 -0.81 -10.09
C ALA A 97 10.20 0.70 -10.03
N ASN A 98 9.48 1.18 -11.04
CA ASN A 98 8.79 2.46 -10.98
C ASN A 98 7.41 2.24 -10.34
N LEU A 99 7.21 2.75 -9.14
CA LEU A 99 6.01 2.63 -8.31
C LEU A 99 5.48 4.02 -7.91
N ARG A 100 5.81 5.06 -8.69
CA ARG A 100 5.27 6.40 -8.49
C ARG A 100 3.76 6.35 -8.45
N LEU A 101 3.14 7.02 -7.48
CA LEU A 101 1.68 7.09 -7.31
C LEU A 101 0.98 5.72 -7.12
N ALA A 102 1.73 4.63 -6.91
CA ALA A 102 1.12 3.32 -6.69
C ALA A 102 0.42 3.28 -5.32
N SER A 103 -0.72 2.60 -5.26
CA SER A 103 -1.51 2.47 -4.03
C SER A 103 -1.34 1.07 -3.43
N PHE A 104 -0.91 1.00 -2.18
CA PHE A 104 -0.74 -0.21 -1.37
C PHE A 104 -1.67 -0.20 -0.15
N ARG A 105 -2.80 0.52 -0.21
CA ARG A 105 -3.65 0.72 0.96
C ARG A 105 -4.17 -0.60 1.47
N LYS A 106 -4.02 -0.85 2.77
CA LYS A 106 -4.44 -2.10 3.42
C LYS A 106 -3.79 -3.37 2.81
N ALA A 107 -2.72 -3.23 2.02
CA ALA A 107 -1.98 -4.38 1.50
C ALA A 107 -1.18 -5.06 2.62
N ARG A 108 -0.87 -6.34 2.43
CA ARG A 108 -0.03 -7.12 3.33
C ARG A 108 1.32 -7.39 2.67
N LEU A 109 2.35 -6.72 3.18
CA LEU A 109 3.72 -6.73 2.67
C LEU A 109 4.60 -7.50 3.66
N VAL A 110 4.82 -8.79 3.38
CA VAL A 110 5.64 -9.65 4.25
C VAL A 110 6.91 -10.05 3.51
N GLY A 111 8.06 -9.57 3.98
CA GLY A 111 9.33 -9.81 3.27
C GLY A 111 9.41 -9.21 1.87
N THR A 112 8.54 -8.24 1.54
CA THR A 112 8.49 -7.61 0.21
C THR A 112 9.74 -6.77 -0.04
N LYS A 113 10.31 -6.84 -1.25
CA LYS A 113 11.54 -6.14 -1.62
C LYS A 113 11.23 -4.95 -2.50
N PHE A 114 11.72 -3.78 -2.12
CA PHE A 114 11.60 -2.50 -2.81
C PHE A 114 12.96 -1.84 -3.02
N ARG A 115 14.06 -2.61 -2.97
CA ARG A 115 15.42 -2.07 -3.04
C ARG A 115 15.59 -1.19 -4.29
N ASN A 116 16.02 0.06 -4.07
CA ASN A 116 16.21 1.07 -5.10
C ASN A 116 14.98 1.34 -5.98
N ALA A 117 13.76 1.04 -5.51
CA ALA A 117 12.53 1.37 -6.22
C ALA A 117 12.22 2.88 -6.16
N VAL A 118 11.54 3.39 -7.17
CA VAL A 118 11.06 4.78 -7.21
C VAL A 118 9.60 4.82 -6.80
N MET A 119 9.30 5.36 -5.63
CA MET A 119 8.01 5.24 -4.93
C MET A 119 7.48 6.62 -4.51
N LEU A 120 7.78 7.65 -5.30
CA LEU A 120 7.31 9.02 -5.07
C LEU A 120 5.78 9.01 -4.95
N LEU A 121 5.25 9.57 -3.85
CA LEU A 121 3.81 9.67 -3.59
C LEU A 121 3.09 8.31 -3.52
N ALA A 122 3.80 7.20 -3.30
CA ALA A 122 3.16 5.90 -3.09
C ALA A 122 2.38 5.88 -1.76
N ASP A 123 1.24 5.18 -1.74
CA ASP A 123 0.31 5.20 -0.60
C ASP A 123 0.23 3.85 0.12
N PHE A 124 0.85 3.77 1.30
CA PHE A 124 0.83 2.64 2.23
C PHE A 124 -0.19 2.80 3.35
N SER A 125 -1.21 3.64 3.19
CA SER A 125 -2.16 3.92 4.27
C SER A 125 -2.85 2.64 4.77
N ASN A 126 -2.77 2.39 6.07
CA ASN A 126 -3.29 1.19 6.73
C ASN A 126 -2.66 -0.13 6.23
N ALA A 127 -1.52 -0.09 5.54
CA ALA A 127 -0.80 -1.30 5.13
C ALA A 127 -0.20 -2.02 6.35
N ARG A 128 0.03 -3.33 6.19
CA ARG A 128 0.76 -4.16 7.14
C ARG A 128 2.08 -4.55 6.50
N ILE A 129 3.16 -3.95 6.96
CA ILE A 129 4.54 -4.18 6.51
C ILE A 129 5.24 -4.93 7.63
N GLU A 130 5.46 -6.23 7.47
CA GLU A 130 5.87 -7.09 8.57
C GLU A 130 6.99 -8.03 8.11
N ARG A 131 8.04 -8.19 8.91
CA ARG A 131 8.96 -9.33 8.75
C ARG A 131 8.22 -10.64 8.98
N GLN A 132 8.73 -11.74 8.41
CA GLN A 132 8.24 -13.07 8.75
C GLN A 132 8.72 -13.45 10.16
N GLU A 133 7.80 -13.88 11.02
CA GLU A 133 8.07 -14.24 12.41
C GLU A 133 8.37 -15.74 12.64
N TYR A 134 8.43 -16.58 11.59
CA TYR A 134 8.61 -18.02 11.79
C TYR A 134 9.93 -18.35 12.49
N THR A 135 9.81 -19.04 13.62
CA THR A 135 10.84 -19.43 14.58
C THR A 135 11.47 -20.80 14.33
N ASP A 136 10.99 -21.56 13.33
CA ASP A 136 11.31 -23.01 13.20
C ASP A 136 12.34 -23.34 12.12
N ILE A 137 13.21 -22.41 11.75
CA ILE A 137 14.30 -22.69 10.81
C ILE A 137 15.55 -21.97 11.28
N ASP A 138 16.62 -22.74 11.50
CA ASP A 138 18.02 -22.34 11.79
C ASP A 138 18.66 -21.38 10.76
N GLN A 139 17.85 -20.69 9.93
CA GLN A 139 18.29 -19.85 8.83
C GLN A 139 18.06 -18.34 9.03
N GLY A 140 17.76 -17.91 10.25
CA GLY A 140 17.61 -16.49 10.59
C GLY A 140 16.41 -15.81 9.88
N TYR A 141 16.22 -14.52 10.15
CA TYR A 141 15.14 -13.71 9.57
C TYR A 141 15.33 -13.54 8.05
N LYS A 142 14.92 -14.53 7.26
CA LYS A 142 15.17 -14.58 5.80
C LYS A 142 14.28 -13.63 4.98
N TYR A 143 13.13 -13.24 5.52
CA TYR A 143 12.11 -12.46 4.79
C TYR A 143 11.76 -11.20 5.56
N VAL A 144 12.55 -10.15 5.29
CA VAL A 144 12.43 -8.82 5.88
C VAL A 144 11.99 -7.84 4.79
N PRO A 145 10.97 -6.98 5.04
CA PRO A 145 10.62 -5.92 4.10
C PRO A 145 11.82 -4.99 3.87
N ASP A 146 12.27 -4.85 2.63
CA ASP A 146 13.51 -4.16 2.29
C ASP A 146 13.22 -2.96 1.36
N PHE A 147 13.30 -1.75 1.90
CA PHE A 147 13.18 -0.48 1.19
C PHE A 147 14.55 0.20 0.99
N SER A 148 15.65 -0.54 1.10
CA SER A 148 17.01 0.05 1.04
C SER A 148 17.22 0.82 -0.27
N GLY A 149 17.68 2.06 -0.16
CA GLY A 149 17.92 2.97 -1.29
C GLY A 149 16.66 3.38 -2.07
N ALA A 150 15.46 3.04 -1.59
CA ALA A 150 14.22 3.43 -2.26
C ALA A 150 13.99 4.95 -2.18
N THR A 151 13.42 5.52 -3.24
CA THR A 151 12.97 6.93 -3.24
C THR A 151 11.50 6.98 -2.84
N LEU A 152 11.24 7.31 -1.58
CA LEU A 152 9.91 7.33 -0.93
C LEU A 152 9.47 8.77 -0.60
N SER A 153 9.99 9.78 -1.30
CA SER A 153 9.62 11.16 -1.00
C SER A 153 8.11 11.35 -1.11
N ARG A 154 7.51 12.02 -0.11
CA ARG A 154 6.06 12.23 0.00
C ARG A 154 5.21 10.94 0.03
N ALA A 155 5.81 9.78 0.30
CA ALA A 155 5.07 8.54 0.50
C ALA A 155 4.17 8.63 1.75
N ILE A 156 3.04 7.93 1.74
CA ILE A 156 2.01 8.02 2.77
C ILE A 156 1.96 6.71 3.56
N PHE A 157 2.40 6.72 4.82
CA PHE A 157 2.36 5.58 5.75
C PHE A 157 1.29 5.76 6.85
N ARG A 158 0.26 6.58 6.60
CA ARG A 158 -0.76 6.90 7.60
C ARG A 158 -1.45 5.65 8.14
N ASN A 159 -1.46 5.50 9.47
CA ASN A 159 -2.02 4.33 10.16
C ASN A 159 -1.39 2.98 9.74
N ALA A 160 -0.24 2.97 9.07
CA ALA A 160 0.45 1.72 8.71
C ALA A 160 1.00 1.03 9.96
N GLN A 161 1.10 -0.29 9.90
CA GLN A 161 1.81 -1.10 10.88
C GLN A 161 3.09 -1.57 10.21
N ILE A 162 4.24 -1.15 10.72
CA ILE A 162 5.55 -1.37 10.13
C ILE A 162 6.43 -2.05 11.19
N THR A 163 6.70 -3.33 10.99
CA THR A 163 7.48 -4.14 11.92
C THR A 163 8.64 -4.80 11.19
N GLY A 164 9.86 -4.53 11.62
CA GLY A 164 11.04 -5.19 11.07
C GLY A 164 11.56 -4.63 9.76
N ALA A 165 10.99 -3.56 9.20
CA ALA A 165 11.35 -3.08 7.86
C ALA A 165 12.72 -2.39 7.84
N VAL A 166 13.45 -2.57 6.73
CA VAL A 166 14.75 -1.94 6.49
C VAL A 166 14.58 -0.78 5.52
N PHE A 167 15.04 0.40 5.91
CA PHE A 167 15.02 1.66 5.16
C PHE A 167 16.44 2.22 4.95
N HIS A 168 17.46 1.36 4.90
CA HIS A 168 18.86 1.79 4.77
C HIS A 168 19.04 2.74 3.59
N ASN A 169 19.59 3.93 3.84
CA ASN A 169 19.81 4.97 2.83
C ASN A 169 18.56 5.31 1.98
N ALA A 170 17.35 5.08 2.50
CA ALA A 170 16.12 5.42 1.81
C ALA A 170 15.85 6.94 1.87
N ILE A 171 15.26 7.48 0.82
CA ILE A 171 14.91 8.90 0.74
C ILE A 171 13.44 9.05 1.12
N LEU A 172 13.16 9.47 2.36
CA LEU A 172 11.84 9.60 2.97
C LEU A 172 11.43 11.08 3.15
N ILE A 173 12.01 11.99 2.36
CA ILE A 173 11.74 13.42 2.43
C ILE A 173 10.23 13.69 2.32
N SER A 174 9.66 14.44 3.27
CA SER A 174 8.22 14.73 3.33
C SER A 174 7.28 13.51 3.42
N ALA A 175 7.79 12.32 3.77
CA ALA A 175 6.93 11.15 3.99
C ALA A 175 6.03 11.33 5.22
N ASP A 176 4.84 10.74 5.21
CA ASP A 176 3.84 10.91 6.26
C ASP A 176 3.59 9.63 7.06
N PHE A 177 4.10 9.57 8.30
CA PHE A 177 3.93 8.47 9.25
C PHE A 177 2.84 8.74 10.29
N THR A 178 1.95 9.72 10.08
CA THR A 178 0.91 10.07 11.07
C THR A 178 0.10 8.85 11.50
N ASN A 179 -0.02 8.64 12.81
CA ASN A 179 -0.73 7.49 13.43
C ASN A 179 -0.15 6.11 13.12
N ALA A 180 1.01 6.00 12.48
CA ALA A 180 1.66 4.73 12.22
C ALA A 180 2.15 4.07 13.53
N ARG A 181 2.35 2.75 13.48
CA ARG A 181 3.14 2.01 14.46
C ARG A 181 4.39 1.50 13.75
N VAL A 182 5.55 1.84 14.27
CA VAL A 182 6.85 1.50 13.71
C VAL A 182 7.64 0.79 14.80
N SER A 183 8.02 -0.47 14.60
CA SER A 183 8.81 -1.20 15.59
C SER A 183 9.86 -2.09 14.93
N ASN A 184 11.00 -2.26 15.59
CA ASN A 184 12.10 -3.12 15.12
C ASN A 184 12.60 -2.75 13.71
N CYS A 185 12.46 -1.49 13.29
CA CYS A 185 12.82 -1.05 11.94
C CYS A 185 14.24 -0.47 11.91
N ASP A 186 14.88 -0.51 10.75
CA ASP A 186 16.21 0.05 10.57
C ASP A 186 16.19 1.21 9.58
N PHE A 187 16.42 2.43 10.06
CA PHE A 187 16.48 3.66 9.28
C PHE A 187 17.93 4.12 9.03
N THR A 188 18.93 3.25 9.17
CA THR A 188 20.34 3.67 9.06
C THR A 188 20.61 4.45 7.77
N GLY A 189 21.13 5.68 7.89
CA GLY A 189 21.45 6.54 6.74
C GLY A 189 20.22 7.10 5.99
N ALA A 190 19.00 6.88 6.48
CA ALA A 190 17.80 7.36 5.81
C ALA A 190 17.66 8.89 5.90
N ASP A 191 17.13 9.51 4.85
CA ASP A 191 16.81 10.93 4.82
C ASP A 191 15.35 11.16 5.16
N LEU A 192 15.11 11.65 6.37
CA LEU A 192 13.80 11.87 6.98
C LEU A 192 13.42 13.36 7.02
N ARG A 193 14.14 14.25 6.32
CA ARG A 193 13.82 15.69 6.30
C ARG A 193 12.36 15.94 5.90
N LYS A 194 11.70 16.84 6.62
CA LYS A 194 10.30 17.26 6.46
C LYS A 194 9.28 16.13 6.61
N SER A 195 9.70 14.92 7.00
CA SER A 195 8.78 13.82 7.24
C SER A 195 7.90 14.12 8.46
N ASN A 196 6.68 13.59 8.46
CA ASN A 196 5.69 13.85 9.48
C ASN A 196 5.52 12.62 10.39
N TRP A 197 6.04 12.71 11.62
CA TRP A 197 5.94 11.67 12.64
C TRP A 197 4.97 12.04 13.76
N ARG A 198 4.15 13.09 13.56
CA ARG A 198 3.16 13.52 14.55
C ARG A 198 2.18 12.40 14.82
N LYS A 199 1.86 12.18 16.10
CA LYS A 199 0.91 11.14 16.54
C LYS A 199 1.30 9.71 16.15
N VAL A 200 2.56 9.45 15.80
CA VAL A 200 3.07 8.07 15.70
C VAL A 200 2.76 7.37 17.02
N LYS A 201 2.05 6.24 16.92
CA LYS A 201 1.52 5.52 18.08
C LYS A 201 2.60 4.73 18.80
N GLU A 202 3.62 4.31 18.05
CA GLU A 202 4.74 3.53 18.54
C GLU A 202 5.94 3.72 17.60
N ALA A 203 7.14 3.88 18.18
CA ALA A 203 8.42 3.96 17.51
C ALA A 203 9.49 3.28 18.39
N THR A 204 9.47 1.95 18.46
CA THR A 204 10.27 1.15 19.42
C THR A 204 11.31 0.31 18.71
N ASN A 205 12.46 0.06 19.36
CA ASN A 205 13.55 -0.78 18.84
C ASN A 205 13.99 -0.41 17.41
N CYS A 206 13.92 0.87 17.07
CA CYS A 206 14.32 1.33 15.74
C CYS A 206 15.79 1.77 15.76
N ASN A 207 16.52 1.43 14.70
CA ASN A 207 17.85 1.95 14.46
C ASN A 207 17.76 3.26 13.67
N TRP A 208 18.30 4.33 14.23
CA TRP A 208 18.32 5.69 13.71
C TRP A 208 19.74 6.21 13.46
N THR A 209 20.73 5.31 13.41
CA THR A 209 22.12 5.70 13.15
C THR A 209 22.23 6.41 11.80
N ALA A 210 22.97 7.52 11.75
CA ALA A 210 23.19 8.33 10.55
C ALA A 210 21.92 8.83 9.83
N VAL A 211 20.77 8.91 10.50
CA VAL A 211 19.58 9.52 9.88
C VAL A 211 19.79 11.01 9.66
N THR A 212 19.27 11.53 8.56
CA THR A 212 19.22 12.97 8.29
C THR A 212 17.83 13.50 8.61
N ILE A 213 17.74 14.48 9.51
CA ILE A 213 16.50 15.18 9.90
C ILE A 213 16.71 16.69 9.75
N ASP A 214 15.63 17.49 9.78
CA ASP A 214 15.77 18.97 9.78
C ASP A 214 16.28 19.46 11.14
N ASP A 215 16.97 20.61 11.18
CA ASP A 215 17.54 21.17 12.41
C ASP A 215 16.47 21.38 13.52
N ASP A 216 15.25 21.80 13.15
CA ASP A 216 14.15 22.07 14.07
C ASP A 216 13.21 20.87 14.29
N SER A 217 13.21 19.90 13.35
CA SER A 217 12.45 18.65 13.38
C SER A 217 11.06 18.72 14.06
N PRO A 218 10.20 19.69 13.72
CA PRO A 218 8.98 20.03 14.49
C PRO A 218 7.87 18.98 14.36
N ASN A 219 8.11 17.93 13.57
CA ASN A 219 7.15 16.88 13.30
C ASN A 219 7.52 15.56 13.97
N PHE A 220 8.57 15.53 14.79
CA PHE A 220 8.98 14.36 15.55
C PHE A 220 8.49 14.44 17.00
N PRO A 221 7.99 13.33 17.57
CA PRO A 221 7.83 13.20 19.01
C PRO A 221 9.20 13.30 19.72
N ALA A 222 9.24 13.96 20.88
CA ALA A 222 10.47 14.15 21.65
C ALA A 222 11.22 12.85 21.96
N GLN A 223 10.49 11.76 22.19
CA GLN A 223 11.05 10.43 22.45
C GLN A 223 11.88 9.90 21.27
N ILE A 224 11.42 10.14 20.04
CA ILE A 224 12.15 9.72 18.84
C ILE A 224 13.41 10.58 18.68
N LEU A 225 13.31 11.90 18.91
CA LEU A 225 14.47 12.79 18.84
C LEU A 225 15.55 12.43 19.86
N GLN A 226 15.17 12.08 21.09
CA GLN A 226 16.10 11.61 22.12
C GLN A 226 16.82 10.33 21.70
N GLU A 227 16.10 9.39 21.09
CA GLU A 227 16.68 8.13 20.61
C GLU A 227 17.62 8.35 19.41
N ILE A 228 17.26 9.24 18.48
CA ILE A 228 18.14 9.67 17.39
C ILE A 228 19.42 10.27 17.96
N GLN A 229 19.32 11.21 18.90
CA GLN A 229 20.48 11.84 19.52
C GLN A 229 21.37 10.81 20.24
N ARG A 230 20.76 9.89 21.00
CA ARG A 230 21.47 8.83 21.74
C ARG A 230 22.23 7.85 20.82
N GLN A 231 21.70 7.54 19.64
CA GLN A 231 22.34 6.62 18.70
C GLN A 231 23.41 7.29 17.81
N ASN A 232 23.48 8.63 17.80
CA ASN A 232 24.39 9.41 16.96
C ASN A 232 25.38 10.29 17.75
N SER A 233 25.35 10.23 19.09
CA SER A 233 26.35 10.80 19.99
C SER A 233 27.52 9.86 20.21
#